data_AF-A0A316HXG2-F1
#
_entry.id   AF-A0A316HXG2-F1
#
_cell.length_a   1.000
_cell.length_b   1.000
_cell.length_c   1.000
_cell.angle_alpha   90.00
_cell.angle_beta   90.00
_cell.angle_gamma   90.00
#
_symmetry.space_group_name_H-M   'P 1'
#
loop_
_entity.id
_entity.type
_entity.pdbx_description
1 polymer ?
#
loop_
_entity_poly.entity_id
_entity_poly.type
_entity_poly.pdbx_seq_one_letter_code
_entity_poly.pdbx_strand_id
1 'polypeptide(L)'
;MFLQALSEISVRERSLATNERHQLRNAGAEAAERGVPLSELIEQHLTQTWRSWATLPGVESADNAEAVKKIGEAVFRAAEDAVGELTKGYEETQRWTMRTEESLRREFVDDLLTGRDVGQLAERAERYGLRLAGQNVVAAAWAPEPFVTSGTATSNVQAAMSLRFSSRHVLVAAREGLLVCVVPHDLADAPEEFARQVGEVLGQSARWRVGAGQPQSGPGGAARSFEQARNALDLADRLDLGERFVKAADLLVYQVLLRDSAALGELVTAVLEPLRGARGGAERLVETLDVYFASGRVTTATAKDLGIGVRTVTYRLERVQELTGYRADDPAQAFTLQVAVLGARLLGWPQRGPAP
;
A
#
# COMPACT_ATOMS: atom_id res chain seq x y z
N MET A 1 14.27 -10.59 45.25
CA MET A 1 13.39 -9.41 45.38
C MET A 1 11.93 -9.81 45.53
N PHE A 2 11.30 -10.46 44.54
CA PHE A 2 9.91 -10.92 44.68
C PHE A 2 9.68 -11.89 45.86
N LEU A 3 10.63 -12.81 46.12
CA LEU A 3 10.62 -13.68 47.31
C LEU A 3 10.65 -12.90 48.65
N GLN A 4 11.31 -11.73 48.66
CA GLN A 4 11.35 -10.87 49.86
C GLN A 4 9.99 -10.19 50.06
N ALA A 5 9.37 -9.71 48.98
CA ALA A 5 8.00 -9.20 49.03
C ALA A 5 7.02 -10.28 49.51
N LEU A 6 7.11 -11.51 49.01
CA LEU A 6 6.29 -12.65 49.46
C LEU A 6 6.50 -12.95 50.96
N SER A 7 7.73 -12.84 51.46
CA SER A 7 8.03 -13.03 52.88
C SER A 7 7.31 -11.97 53.73
N GLU A 8 7.40 -10.70 53.37
CA GLU A 8 6.70 -9.62 54.09
C GLU A 8 5.18 -9.71 53.97
N ILE A 9 4.67 -10.09 52.80
CA ILE A 9 3.24 -10.31 52.53
C ILE A 9 2.72 -11.46 53.40
N SER A 10 3.49 -12.54 53.55
CA SER A 10 3.10 -13.66 54.39
C SER A 10 2.95 -13.27 55.86
N VAL A 11 3.75 -12.34 56.36
CA VAL A 11 3.72 -11.90 57.77
C VAL A 11 2.67 -10.81 58.01
N ARG A 12 2.49 -9.88 57.06
CA ARG A 12 1.66 -8.69 57.24
C ARG A 12 0.31 -8.75 56.52
N GLU A 13 0.05 -9.81 55.76
CA GLU A 13 -1.16 -9.99 54.95
C GLU A 13 -1.47 -8.78 54.03
N ARG A 14 -0.43 -8.06 53.61
CA ARG A 14 -0.54 -6.86 52.76
C ARG A 14 -0.58 -7.22 51.28
N SER A 15 -1.03 -6.30 50.44
CA SER A 15 -0.85 -6.39 48.99
C SER A 15 0.56 -5.93 48.56
N LEU A 16 0.90 -6.20 47.30
CA LEU A 16 2.11 -5.64 46.68
C LEU A 16 2.05 -4.10 46.67
N ALA A 17 3.13 -3.49 47.13
CA ALA A 17 3.31 -2.05 47.13
C ALA A 17 3.58 -1.52 45.72
N THR A 18 3.35 -0.22 45.49
CA THR A 18 3.50 0.41 44.18
C THR A 18 4.92 0.26 43.61
N ASN A 19 5.96 0.33 44.46
CA ASN A 19 7.35 0.12 44.05
C ASN A 19 7.62 -1.33 43.61
N GLU A 20 7.07 -2.32 44.33
CA GLU A 20 7.21 -3.75 44.00
C GLU A 20 6.51 -4.06 42.67
N ARG A 21 5.31 -3.50 42.46
CA ARG A 21 4.59 -3.58 41.18
C ARG A 21 5.40 -2.97 40.02
N HIS A 22 5.98 -1.79 40.24
CA HIS A 22 6.84 -1.15 39.23
C HIS A 22 8.10 -1.97 38.91
N GLN A 23 8.72 -2.58 39.92
CA GLN A 23 9.88 -3.47 39.71
C GLN A 23 9.50 -4.72 38.91
N LEU A 24 8.35 -5.33 39.19
CA LEU A 24 7.83 -6.47 38.43
C LEU A 24 7.54 -6.07 36.98
N ARG A 25 6.98 -4.87 36.76
CA ARG A 25 6.80 -4.33 35.41
C ARG A 25 8.14 -4.16 34.67
N ASN A 26 9.14 -3.58 35.31
CA ASN A 26 10.48 -3.43 34.72
C ASN A 26 11.13 -4.78 34.42
N ALA A 27 10.98 -5.77 35.29
CA ALA A 27 11.47 -7.13 35.05
C ALA A 27 10.80 -7.78 33.83
N GLY A 28 9.51 -7.52 33.61
CA GLY A 28 8.78 -7.92 32.40
C GLY A 28 9.32 -7.24 31.14
N ALA A 29 9.57 -5.94 31.20
CA ALA A 29 10.17 -5.18 30.11
C ALA A 29 11.57 -5.69 29.73
N GLU A 30 12.46 -5.89 30.71
CA GLU A 30 13.80 -6.42 30.47
C GLU A 30 13.79 -7.85 29.91
N ALA A 31 12.82 -8.68 30.33
CA ALA A 31 12.67 -10.03 29.79
C ALA A 31 12.28 -10.01 28.31
N ALA A 32 11.41 -9.06 27.90
CA ALA A 32 11.08 -8.84 26.51
C ALA A 32 12.29 -8.38 25.68
N GLU A 33 13.11 -7.47 26.21
CA GLU A 33 14.36 -7.02 25.54
C GLU A 33 15.35 -8.18 25.31
N ARG A 34 15.42 -9.12 26.26
CA ARG A 34 16.26 -10.33 26.16
C ARG A 34 15.64 -11.45 25.30
N GLY A 35 14.42 -11.27 24.80
CA GLY A 35 13.72 -12.28 23.99
C GLY A 35 13.29 -13.53 24.77
N VAL A 36 13.12 -13.43 26.09
CA VAL A 36 12.65 -14.55 26.93
C VAL A 36 11.16 -14.77 26.65
N PRO A 37 10.69 -15.99 26.33
CA PRO A 37 9.26 -16.26 26.14
C PRO A 37 8.44 -15.86 27.38
N LEU A 38 7.34 -15.13 27.18
CA LEU A 38 6.45 -14.71 28.28
C LEU A 38 5.95 -15.91 29.13
N SER A 39 5.68 -17.05 28.47
CA SER A 39 5.29 -18.28 29.15
C SER A 39 6.35 -18.77 30.14
N GLU A 40 7.62 -18.72 29.75
CA GLU A 40 8.75 -19.11 30.60
C GLU A 40 8.92 -18.15 31.78
N LEU A 41 8.78 -16.85 31.54
CA LEU A 41 8.84 -15.81 32.57
C LEU A 41 7.76 -16.01 33.66
N ILE A 42 6.53 -16.32 33.24
CA ILE A 42 5.40 -16.57 34.14
C ILE A 42 5.62 -17.88 34.90
N GLU A 43 5.98 -18.96 34.21
CA GLU A 43 6.25 -20.26 34.83
C GLU A 43 7.34 -20.17 35.90
N GLN A 44 8.42 -19.43 35.61
CA GLN A 44 9.49 -19.19 36.56
C GLN A 44 8.97 -18.50 37.82
N HIS A 45 8.16 -17.45 37.70
CA HIS A 45 7.63 -16.71 38.86
C HIS A 45 6.64 -17.53 39.70
N LEU A 46 5.74 -18.27 39.05
CA LEU A 46 4.79 -19.15 39.75
C LEU A 46 5.50 -20.31 40.45
N THR A 47 6.48 -20.92 39.79
CA THR A 47 7.29 -22.01 40.37
C THR A 47 8.08 -21.54 41.58
N GLN A 48 8.67 -20.34 41.53
CA GLN A 48 9.38 -19.76 42.67
C GLN A 48 8.44 -19.49 43.86
N THR A 49 7.24 -18.96 43.58
CA THR A 49 6.19 -18.74 44.59
C THR A 49 5.82 -20.06 45.26
N TRP A 50 5.49 -21.08 44.47
CA TRP A 50 5.11 -22.41 44.96
C TRP A 50 6.21 -23.05 45.81
N ARG A 51 7.47 -23.05 45.33
CA ARG A 51 8.59 -23.65 46.07
C ARG A 51 8.86 -22.94 47.40
N SER A 52 8.62 -21.63 47.46
CA SER A 52 8.85 -20.84 48.67
C SER A 52 7.73 -20.98 49.72
N TRP A 53 6.53 -21.45 49.33
CA TRP A 53 5.32 -21.46 50.17
C TRP A 53 5.55 -22.00 51.58
N ALA A 54 6.11 -23.21 51.69
CA ALA A 54 6.31 -23.89 52.97
C ALA A 54 7.34 -23.20 53.88
N THR A 55 8.21 -22.37 53.31
CA THR A 55 9.30 -21.64 53.99
C THR A 55 9.00 -20.16 54.19
N LEU A 56 7.78 -19.71 53.86
CA LEU A 56 7.39 -18.32 54.09
C LEU A 56 7.21 -18.10 55.60
N PRO A 57 7.81 -17.03 56.18
CA PRO A 57 7.79 -16.83 57.64
C PRO A 57 6.39 -16.79 58.24
N GLY A 58 5.42 -16.19 57.54
CA GLY A 58 4.03 -16.17 57.99
C GLY A 58 3.39 -17.56 58.05
N VAL A 59 3.72 -18.43 57.09
CA VAL A 59 3.21 -19.82 57.04
C VAL A 59 3.85 -20.65 58.15
N GLU A 60 5.16 -20.49 58.39
CA GLU A 60 5.87 -21.17 59.48
C GLU A 60 5.36 -20.74 60.86
N SER A 61 4.98 -19.48 61.03
CA SER A 61 4.45 -18.94 62.30
C SER A 61 2.94 -19.08 62.48
N ALA A 62 2.23 -19.75 61.55
CA ALA A 62 0.77 -19.80 61.60
C ALA A 62 0.26 -20.81 62.64
N ASP A 63 -0.49 -20.31 63.64
CA ASP A 63 -0.97 -21.15 64.76
C ASP A 63 -2.22 -21.98 64.43
N ASN A 64 -2.93 -21.68 63.34
CA ASN A 64 -4.16 -22.37 62.95
C ASN A 64 -4.43 -22.33 61.44
N ALA A 65 -5.38 -23.16 60.99
CA ALA A 65 -5.75 -23.26 59.57
C ALA A 65 -6.33 -21.98 58.97
N GLU A 66 -6.99 -21.14 59.78
CA GLU A 66 -7.58 -19.87 59.31
C GLU A 66 -6.49 -18.83 59.01
N ALA A 67 -5.42 -18.79 59.81
CA ALA A 67 -4.24 -17.96 59.55
C ALA A 67 -3.55 -18.39 58.25
N VAL A 68 -3.32 -19.69 58.05
CA VAL A 68 -2.75 -20.22 56.80
C VAL A 68 -3.60 -19.85 55.59
N LYS A 69 -4.94 -19.89 55.72
CA LYS A 69 -5.86 -19.51 54.64
C LYS A 69 -5.71 -18.03 54.26
N LYS A 70 -5.68 -17.11 55.23
CA LYS A 70 -5.50 -15.67 54.98
C LYS A 70 -4.16 -15.36 54.33
N ILE A 71 -3.10 -16.02 54.78
CA ILE A 71 -1.77 -15.92 54.19
C ILE A 71 -1.80 -16.44 52.75
N GLY A 72 -2.48 -17.56 52.49
CA GLY A 72 -2.68 -18.12 51.16
C GLY A 72 -3.39 -17.15 50.22
N GLU A 73 -4.48 -16.53 50.68
CA GLU A 73 -5.20 -15.50 49.91
C GLU A 73 -4.29 -14.30 49.59
N ALA A 74 -3.49 -13.83 50.55
CA ALA A 74 -2.56 -12.72 50.34
C ALA A 74 -1.45 -13.07 49.33
N VAL A 75 -0.86 -14.27 49.44
CA VAL A 75 0.19 -14.75 48.53
C VAL A 75 -0.36 -15.01 47.12
N PHE A 76 -1.55 -15.59 46.99
CA PHE A 76 -2.17 -15.79 45.67
C PHE A 76 -2.50 -14.46 44.98
N ARG A 77 -3.05 -13.48 45.70
CA ARG A 77 -3.27 -12.13 45.15
C ARG A 77 -1.95 -11.47 44.75
N ALA A 78 -0.89 -11.63 45.54
CA ALA A 78 0.43 -11.11 45.19
C ALA A 78 1.02 -11.80 43.95
N ALA A 79 0.82 -13.10 43.79
CA ALA A 79 1.22 -13.85 42.60
C ALA A 79 0.44 -13.41 41.36
N GLU A 80 -0.88 -13.23 41.48
CA GLU A 80 -1.74 -12.72 40.41
C GLU A 80 -1.32 -11.30 39.97
N ASP A 81 -1.16 -10.39 40.94
CA ASP A 81 -0.67 -9.03 40.68
C ASP A 81 0.70 -9.05 40.01
N ALA A 82 1.60 -9.95 40.45
CA ALA A 82 2.94 -10.06 39.87
C ALA A 82 2.91 -10.54 38.42
N VAL A 83 2.13 -11.57 38.11
CA VAL A 83 1.92 -12.03 36.72
C VAL A 83 1.31 -10.92 35.87
N GLY A 84 0.34 -10.17 36.42
CA GLY A 84 -0.27 -9.03 35.74
C GLY A 84 0.73 -7.92 35.41
N GLU A 85 1.58 -7.53 36.35
CA GLU A 85 2.58 -6.47 36.12
C GLU A 85 3.73 -6.91 35.20
N LEU A 86 4.21 -8.16 35.33
CA LEU A 86 5.19 -8.74 34.40
C LEU A 86 4.66 -8.76 32.97
N THR A 87 3.42 -9.21 32.77
CA THR A 87 2.76 -9.26 31.46
C THR A 87 2.62 -7.86 30.86
N LYS A 88 2.17 -6.88 31.65
CA LYS A 88 2.07 -5.48 31.18
C LYS A 88 3.40 -4.94 30.69
N GLY A 89 4.46 -5.08 31.49
CA GLY A 89 5.79 -4.60 31.10
C GLY A 89 6.33 -5.31 29.85
N TYR A 90 6.13 -6.63 29.78
CA TYR A 90 6.53 -7.43 28.62
C TYR A 90 5.81 -6.99 27.34
N GLU A 91 4.49 -6.88 27.39
CA GLU A 91 3.68 -6.48 26.25
C GLU A 91 3.92 -5.03 25.81
N GLU A 92 4.14 -4.11 26.75
CA GLU A 92 4.46 -2.71 26.46
C GLU A 92 5.77 -2.62 25.68
N THR A 93 6.82 -3.33 26.11
CA THR A 93 8.10 -3.39 25.41
C THR A 93 8.00 -4.07 24.05
N GLN A 94 7.27 -5.19 23.95
CA GLN A 94 7.00 -5.86 22.67
C GLN A 94 6.27 -4.93 21.70
N ARG A 95 5.19 -4.28 22.15
CA ARG A 95 4.44 -3.31 21.34
C ARG A 95 5.30 -2.11 20.93
N TRP A 96 6.15 -1.60 21.82
CA TRP A 96 7.07 -0.51 21.52
C TRP A 96 8.11 -0.92 20.47
N THR A 97 8.67 -2.12 20.60
CA THR A 97 9.64 -2.68 19.63
C THR A 97 9.00 -2.84 18.26
N MET A 98 7.83 -3.48 18.19
CA MET A 98 7.08 -3.67 16.93
C MET A 98 6.72 -2.33 16.27
N ARG A 99 6.24 -1.36 17.05
CA ARG A 99 5.90 -0.02 16.53
C ARG A 99 7.13 0.73 16.03
N THR A 100 8.24 0.66 16.76
CA THR A 100 9.50 1.29 16.33
C THR A 100 9.98 0.66 15.02
N GLU A 101 9.92 -0.66 14.89
CA GLU A 101 10.29 -1.36 13.67
C GLU A 101 9.36 -1.00 12.50
N GLU A 102 8.04 -0.96 12.72
CA GLU A 102 7.06 -0.54 11.71
C GLU A 102 7.28 0.91 11.29
N SER A 103 7.57 1.81 12.23
CA SER A 103 7.89 3.22 11.98
C SER A 103 9.15 3.36 11.12
N LEU A 104 10.23 2.67 11.48
CA LEU A 104 11.48 2.68 10.70
C LEU A 104 11.28 2.13 9.29
N ARG A 105 10.47 1.09 9.15
CA ARG A 105 10.12 0.52 7.84
C ARG A 105 9.30 1.50 7.01
N ARG A 106 8.31 2.15 7.61
CA ARG A 106 7.48 3.16 6.92
C ARG A 106 8.32 4.36 6.47
N GLU A 107 9.20 4.86 7.33
CA GLU A 107 10.14 5.93 7.00
C GLU A 107 11.04 5.51 5.83
N PHE A 108 11.61 4.30 5.88
CA PHE A 108 12.44 3.78 4.78
C PHE A 108 11.67 3.69 3.46
N VAL A 109 10.44 3.18 3.48
CA VAL A 109 9.58 3.10 2.29
C VAL A 109 9.30 4.49 1.73
N ASP A 110 9.04 5.48 2.58
CA ASP A 110 8.79 6.85 2.11
C ASP A 110 10.06 7.48 1.52
N ASP A 111 11.20 7.35 2.17
CA ASP A 111 12.48 7.84 1.65
C ASP A 111 12.83 7.18 0.30
N LEU A 112 12.63 5.86 0.20
CA LEU A 112 12.89 5.07 -1.01
C LEU A 112 12.03 5.53 -2.19
N LEU A 113 10.74 5.79 -1.95
CA LEU A 113 9.77 6.13 -3.00
C LEU A 113 9.75 7.62 -3.33
N THR A 114 10.23 8.49 -2.42
CA THR A 114 10.46 9.92 -2.68
C THR A 114 11.86 10.21 -3.24
N GLY A 115 12.80 9.27 -3.10
CA GLY A 115 14.18 9.43 -3.54
C GLY A 115 15.01 10.36 -2.65
N ARG A 116 14.66 10.47 -1.37
CA ARG A 116 15.43 11.22 -0.35
C ARG A 116 16.56 10.36 0.21
N ASP A 117 17.60 11.01 0.75
CA ASP A 117 18.72 10.38 1.49
C ASP A 117 19.33 9.15 0.80
N VAL A 118 19.48 9.26 -0.52
CA VAL A 118 19.94 8.21 -1.44
C VAL A 118 21.25 7.52 -1.00
N GLY A 119 22.13 8.24 -0.30
CA GLY A 119 23.37 7.69 0.26
C GLY A 119 23.16 6.71 1.42
N GLN A 120 22.18 6.96 2.30
CA GLN A 120 21.85 6.08 3.44
C GLN A 120 20.82 5.02 3.08
N LEU A 121 20.05 5.22 2.01
CA LEU A 121 19.06 4.24 1.51
C LEU A 121 19.69 2.88 1.20
N ALA A 122 20.90 2.84 0.65
CA ALA A 122 21.55 1.58 0.28
C ALA A 122 21.85 0.72 1.52
N GLU A 123 22.35 1.32 2.61
CA GLU A 123 22.63 0.61 3.87
C GLU A 123 21.34 0.10 4.52
N ARG A 124 20.29 0.93 4.54
CA ARG A 124 18.99 0.55 5.09
C ARG A 124 18.28 -0.51 4.24
N ALA A 125 18.50 -0.53 2.93
CA ALA A 125 17.87 -1.47 2.02
C ALA A 125 18.26 -2.92 2.29
N GLU A 126 19.50 -3.19 2.71
CA GLU A 126 19.94 -4.54 3.06
C GLU A 126 19.14 -5.13 4.23
N ARG A 127 18.79 -4.31 5.24
CA ARG A 127 17.93 -4.73 6.37
C ARG A 127 16.56 -5.24 5.89
N TYR A 128 16.06 -4.72 4.77
CA TYR A 128 14.77 -5.10 4.19
C TYR A 128 14.90 -6.03 2.99
N GLY A 129 16.10 -6.59 2.73
CA GLY A 129 16.32 -7.50 1.61
C GLY A 129 16.12 -6.83 0.24
N LEU A 130 16.54 -5.57 0.09
CA LEU A 130 16.50 -4.86 -1.18
C LEU A 130 17.90 -4.57 -1.70
N ARG A 131 18.11 -4.79 -3.00
CA ARG A 131 19.38 -4.45 -3.68
C ARG A 131 19.22 -3.24 -4.59
N LEU A 132 19.50 -2.06 -4.07
CA LEU A 132 19.35 -0.79 -4.82
C LEU A 132 20.44 -0.51 -5.86
N ALA A 133 21.58 -1.22 -5.80
CA ALA A 133 22.69 -1.04 -6.74
C ALA A 133 22.36 -1.46 -8.18
N GLY A 134 21.31 -2.27 -8.37
CA GLY A 134 20.87 -2.74 -9.69
C GLY A 134 19.81 -1.85 -10.35
N GLN A 135 19.10 -2.43 -11.30
CA GLN A 135 17.86 -1.87 -11.83
C GLN A 135 16.69 -2.37 -11.00
N ASN A 136 15.83 -1.46 -10.59
CA ASN A 136 14.62 -1.77 -9.85
C ASN A 136 13.39 -1.37 -10.67
N VAL A 137 12.34 -2.16 -10.55
CA VAL A 137 11.00 -1.90 -11.07
C VAL A 137 10.07 -1.77 -9.87
N VAL A 138 9.15 -0.82 -9.95
CA VAL A 138 8.10 -0.62 -8.96
C VAL A 138 6.75 -0.82 -9.63
N ALA A 139 5.93 -1.66 -9.02
CA ALA A 139 4.51 -1.79 -9.34
C ALA A 139 3.69 -1.16 -8.21
N ALA A 140 2.63 -0.44 -8.55
CA ALA A 140 1.73 0.20 -7.61
C ALA A 140 0.29 -0.23 -7.93
N ALA A 141 -0.42 -0.71 -6.92
CA ALA A 141 -1.81 -1.12 -7.01
C ALA A 141 -2.72 -0.07 -6.36
N TRP A 142 -3.80 0.24 -7.06
CA TRP A 142 -4.88 1.09 -6.59
C TRP A 142 -6.18 0.28 -6.46
N ALA A 143 -6.95 0.60 -5.42
CA ALA A 143 -8.31 0.12 -5.19
C ALA A 143 -9.15 1.23 -4.53
N PRO A 144 -10.49 1.18 -4.60
CA PRO A 144 -11.38 2.14 -3.94
C PRO A 144 -11.17 2.23 -2.43
N GLU A 145 -10.93 1.08 -1.78
CA GLU A 145 -10.52 1.04 -0.38
C GLU A 145 -9.00 1.17 -0.28
N PRO A 146 -8.48 2.15 0.47
CA PRO A 146 -7.05 2.41 0.53
C PRO A 146 -6.31 1.29 1.26
N PHE A 147 -5.15 0.90 0.73
CA PHE A 147 -4.29 -0.05 1.41
C PHE A 147 -3.63 0.58 2.65
N VAL A 148 -3.52 -0.20 3.73
CA VAL A 148 -2.90 0.20 4.99
C VAL A 148 -1.73 -0.73 5.34
N THR A 149 -0.70 -0.20 6.00
CA THR A 149 0.54 -0.95 6.30
C THR A 149 0.27 -2.22 7.09
N SER A 150 -0.57 -2.15 8.11
CA SER A 150 -0.98 -3.28 8.97
C SER A 150 -2.21 -4.03 8.43
N GLY A 151 -2.55 -3.86 7.15
CA GLY A 151 -3.73 -4.45 6.53
C GLY A 151 -3.52 -5.91 6.15
N THR A 152 -4.56 -6.73 6.26
CA THR A 152 -4.53 -8.16 5.87
C THR A 152 -4.16 -8.33 4.40
N ALA A 153 -4.67 -7.45 3.52
CA ALA A 153 -4.32 -7.47 2.10
C ALA A 153 -2.82 -7.25 1.86
N THR A 154 -2.24 -6.26 2.51
CA THR A 154 -0.79 -5.97 2.46
C THR A 154 0.02 -7.18 2.93
N SER A 155 -0.34 -7.75 4.07
CA SER A 155 0.34 -8.93 4.64
C SER A 155 0.24 -10.17 3.75
N ASN A 156 -0.94 -10.43 3.17
CA ASN A 156 -1.17 -11.58 2.29
C ASN A 156 -0.37 -11.47 1.00
N VAL A 157 -0.39 -10.30 0.34
CA VAL A 157 0.40 -10.07 -0.88
C VAL A 157 1.89 -10.14 -0.57
N GLN A 158 2.35 -9.54 0.54
CA GLN A 158 3.75 -9.64 0.97
C GLN A 158 4.18 -11.10 1.18
N ALA A 159 3.36 -11.90 1.86
CA ALA A 159 3.66 -13.31 2.12
C ALA A 159 3.74 -14.10 0.80
N ALA A 160 2.78 -13.93 -0.11
CA ALA A 160 2.77 -14.62 -1.39
C ALA A 160 3.97 -14.24 -2.29
N MET A 161 4.30 -12.96 -2.37
CA MET A 161 5.47 -12.49 -3.12
C MET A 161 6.78 -13.05 -2.53
N SER A 162 6.89 -13.08 -1.20
CA SER A 162 8.06 -13.63 -0.50
C SER A 162 8.23 -15.14 -0.73
N LEU A 163 7.12 -15.89 -0.76
CA LEU A 163 7.11 -17.32 -1.07
C LEU A 163 7.55 -17.61 -2.50
N ARG A 164 7.16 -16.76 -3.46
CA ARG A 164 7.44 -16.96 -4.89
C ARG A 164 8.87 -16.60 -5.29
N PHE A 165 9.38 -15.46 -4.82
CA PHE A 165 10.62 -14.86 -5.33
C PHE A 165 11.80 -14.90 -4.34
N SER A 166 11.65 -15.62 -3.22
CA SER A 166 12.55 -15.57 -2.06
C SER A 166 12.59 -14.19 -1.40
N SER A 167 12.59 -14.16 -0.07
CA SER A 167 12.45 -12.94 0.76
C SER A 167 13.59 -11.91 0.66
N ARG A 168 14.60 -12.13 -0.19
CA ARG A 168 15.81 -11.29 -0.28
C ARG A 168 15.80 -10.24 -1.39
N HIS A 169 14.68 -10.07 -2.10
CA HIS A 169 14.63 -9.16 -3.25
C HIS A 169 13.30 -8.41 -3.43
N VAL A 170 12.27 -8.66 -2.62
CA VAL A 170 10.94 -8.07 -2.84
C VAL A 170 10.48 -7.32 -1.60
N LEU A 171 10.12 -6.04 -1.78
CA LEU A 171 9.49 -5.23 -0.75
C LEU A 171 8.05 -4.93 -1.15
N VAL A 172 7.11 -5.32 -0.30
CA VAL A 172 5.71 -4.90 -0.39
C VAL A 172 5.39 -3.95 0.76
N ALA A 173 4.76 -2.81 0.47
CA ALA A 173 4.38 -1.81 1.47
C ALA A 173 3.19 -0.97 1.00
N ALA A 174 2.40 -0.44 1.92
CA ALA A 174 1.36 0.53 1.62
C ALA A 174 1.92 1.97 1.71
N ARG A 175 1.60 2.82 0.73
CA ARG A 175 1.98 4.24 0.68
C ARG A 175 0.89 5.06 -0.02
N GLU A 176 0.44 6.16 0.59
CA GLU A 176 -0.59 7.06 0.02
C GLU A 176 -1.87 6.31 -0.44
N GLY A 177 -2.26 5.25 0.26
CA GLY A 177 -3.41 4.41 -0.08
C GLY A 177 -3.17 3.40 -1.22
N LEU A 178 -1.98 3.39 -1.83
CA LEU A 178 -1.54 2.41 -2.82
C LEU A 178 -0.81 1.25 -2.13
N LEU A 179 -0.89 0.05 -2.71
CA LEU A 179 0.01 -1.05 -2.38
C LEU A 179 1.16 -1.05 -3.38
N VAL A 180 2.38 -0.96 -2.89
CA VAL A 180 3.59 -0.82 -3.71
C VAL A 180 4.44 -2.07 -3.56
N CYS A 181 4.99 -2.54 -4.68
CA CYS A 181 5.91 -3.65 -4.75
C CYS A 181 7.19 -3.19 -5.46
N VAL A 182 8.33 -3.26 -4.77
CA VAL A 182 9.66 -2.95 -5.31
C VAL A 182 10.39 -4.27 -5.55
N VAL A 183 10.84 -4.48 -6.77
CA VAL A 183 11.52 -5.70 -7.22
C VAL A 183 12.72 -5.36 -8.10
N PRO A 184 13.82 -6.11 -8.05
CA PRO A 184 14.88 -6.00 -9.04
C PRO A 184 14.39 -6.46 -10.42
N HIS A 185 14.97 -5.86 -11.47
CA HIS A 185 14.54 -6.07 -12.85
C HIS A 185 14.76 -7.50 -13.37
N ASP A 186 15.73 -8.23 -12.83
CA ASP A 186 15.99 -9.62 -13.19
C ASP A 186 14.84 -10.57 -12.82
N LEU A 187 13.94 -10.14 -11.92
CA LEU A 187 12.66 -10.80 -11.65
C LEU A 187 11.57 -10.29 -12.60
N ALA A 188 11.71 -10.60 -13.89
CA ALA A 188 10.87 -10.05 -14.97
C ALA A 188 9.35 -10.24 -14.75
N ASP A 189 8.93 -11.40 -14.22
CA ASP A 189 7.51 -11.73 -14.03
C ASP A 189 6.92 -11.15 -12.72
N ALA A 190 7.74 -10.56 -11.85
CA ALA A 190 7.32 -10.15 -10.51
C ALA A 190 6.25 -9.03 -10.48
N PRO A 191 6.26 -8.02 -11.37
CA PRO A 191 5.18 -7.03 -11.45
C PRO A 191 3.82 -7.63 -11.84
N GLU A 192 3.82 -8.62 -12.73
CA GLU A 192 2.62 -9.32 -13.20
C GLU A 192 2.09 -10.26 -12.14
N GLU A 193 2.98 -10.98 -11.45
CA GLU A 193 2.66 -11.78 -10.28
C GLU A 193 2.10 -10.93 -9.14
N PHE A 194 2.65 -9.75 -8.90
CA PHE A 194 2.11 -8.80 -7.92
C PHE A 194 0.67 -8.39 -8.28
N ALA A 195 0.39 -8.08 -9.56
CA ALA A 195 -0.96 -7.78 -10.01
C ALA A 195 -1.92 -8.97 -9.83
N ARG A 196 -1.45 -10.19 -10.08
CA ARG A 196 -2.20 -11.43 -9.83
C ARG A 196 -2.54 -11.58 -8.35
N GLN A 197 -1.57 -11.40 -7.46
CA GLN A 197 -1.76 -11.48 -6.01
C GLN A 197 -2.74 -10.44 -5.47
N VAL A 198 -2.67 -9.20 -5.97
CA VAL A 198 -3.65 -8.15 -5.64
C VAL A 198 -5.06 -8.59 -6.06
N GLY A 199 -5.20 -9.17 -7.26
CA GLY A 199 -6.47 -9.69 -7.75
C GLY A 199 -7.02 -10.87 -6.95
N GLU A 200 -6.16 -11.76 -6.46
CA GLU A 200 -6.56 -12.88 -5.59
C GLU A 200 -7.09 -12.39 -4.24
N VAL A 201 -6.42 -11.39 -3.66
CA VAL A 201 -6.78 -10.84 -2.34
C VAL A 201 -8.04 -9.98 -2.38
N LEU A 202 -8.20 -9.14 -3.42
CA LEU A 202 -9.36 -8.25 -3.54
C LEU A 202 -10.56 -8.90 -4.25
N GLY A 203 -10.31 -9.98 -4.99
CA GLY A 203 -11.31 -10.65 -5.81
C GLY A 203 -11.51 -10.00 -7.19
N GLN A 204 -12.07 -10.78 -8.12
CA GLN A 204 -12.26 -10.36 -9.52
C GLN A 204 -13.37 -9.30 -9.68
N SER A 205 -14.38 -9.32 -8.81
CA SER A 205 -15.51 -8.39 -8.87
C SER A 205 -15.17 -7.00 -8.34
N ALA A 206 -14.07 -6.85 -7.59
CA ALA A 206 -13.63 -5.56 -7.09
C ALA A 206 -13.00 -4.71 -8.22
N ARG A 207 -13.19 -3.39 -8.13
CA ARG A 207 -12.46 -2.45 -8.98
C ARG A 207 -11.04 -2.31 -8.42
N TRP A 208 -10.04 -2.64 -9.21
CA TRP A 208 -8.63 -2.45 -8.85
C TRP A 208 -7.79 -2.40 -10.12
N ARG A 209 -6.64 -1.75 -10.05
CA ARG A 209 -5.67 -1.66 -11.15
C ARG A 209 -4.26 -1.62 -10.60
N VAL A 210 -3.31 -2.16 -11.34
CA VAL A 210 -1.88 -2.09 -11.06
C VAL A 210 -1.16 -1.39 -12.20
N GLY A 211 -0.42 -0.34 -11.87
CA GLY A 211 0.53 0.31 -12.76
C GLY A 211 1.94 -0.21 -12.50
N ALA A 212 2.73 -0.47 -13.55
CA ALA A 212 4.13 -0.84 -13.43
C ALA A 212 5.02 0.23 -14.08
N GLY A 213 6.04 0.68 -13.37
CA GLY A 213 7.07 1.55 -13.93
C GLY A 213 8.04 0.80 -14.82
N GLN A 214 9.04 1.51 -15.34
CA GLN A 214 10.12 0.91 -16.11
C GLN A 214 11.33 0.57 -15.22
N PRO A 215 12.22 -0.33 -15.67
CA PRO A 215 13.49 -0.58 -14.99
C PRO A 215 14.32 0.70 -14.87
N GLN A 216 14.69 1.06 -13.65
CA GLN A 216 15.46 2.26 -13.35
C GLN A 216 16.72 1.93 -12.55
N SER A 217 17.86 2.45 -12.99
CA SER A 217 19.15 2.18 -12.36
C SER A 217 19.43 3.05 -11.14
N GLY A 218 20.17 2.47 -10.20
CA GLY A 218 20.79 3.18 -9.09
C GLY A 218 19.83 3.46 -7.93
N PRO A 219 20.33 4.06 -6.85
CA PRO A 219 19.60 4.15 -5.60
C PRO A 219 18.36 5.06 -5.63
N GLY A 220 18.26 5.99 -6.59
CA GLY A 220 17.01 6.74 -6.87
C GLY A 220 16.08 6.08 -7.89
N GLY A 221 16.40 4.87 -8.37
CA GLY A 221 15.66 4.20 -9.43
C GLY A 221 14.26 3.78 -8.99
N ALA A 222 14.11 3.29 -7.76
CA ALA A 222 12.80 2.91 -7.20
C ALA A 222 11.82 4.09 -7.21
N ALA A 223 12.23 5.26 -6.73
CA ALA A 223 11.40 6.48 -6.78
C ALA A 223 10.95 6.84 -8.21
N ARG A 224 11.88 6.84 -9.18
CA ARG A 224 11.53 7.12 -10.59
C ARG A 224 10.57 6.09 -11.18
N SER A 225 10.78 4.81 -10.90
CA SER A 225 9.88 3.75 -11.36
C SER A 225 8.52 3.84 -10.65
N PHE A 226 8.47 4.26 -9.39
CA PHE A 226 7.23 4.45 -8.66
C PHE A 226 6.40 5.59 -9.24
N GLU A 227 7.03 6.73 -9.55
CA GLU A 227 6.36 7.85 -10.23
C GLU A 227 5.81 7.43 -11.60
N GLN A 228 6.57 6.64 -12.36
CA GLN A 228 6.08 6.06 -13.62
C GLN A 228 4.86 5.15 -13.41
N ALA A 229 4.86 4.30 -12.38
CA ALA A 229 3.73 3.43 -12.05
C ALA A 229 2.48 4.24 -11.66
N ARG A 230 2.65 5.29 -10.84
CA ARG A 230 1.55 6.18 -10.45
C ARG A 230 0.99 6.94 -11.64
N ASN A 231 1.85 7.46 -12.50
CA ASN A 231 1.42 8.12 -13.74
C ASN A 231 0.69 7.14 -14.68
N ALA A 232 1.11 5.88 -14.72
CA ALA A 232 0.40 4.86 -15.51
C ALA A 232 -1.02 4.61 -14.96
N LEU A 233 -1.21 4.59 -13.64
CA LEU A 233 -2.53 4.48 -13.02
C LEU A 233 -3.43 5.68 -13.35
N ASP A 234 -2.91 6.92 -13.23
CA ASP A 234 -3.64 8.15 -13.55
C ASP A 234 -4.04 8.21 -15.03
N LEU A 235 -3.10 7.92 -15.93
CA LEU A 235 -3.37 7.86 -17.36
C LEU A 235 -4.41 6.79 -17.71
N ALA A 236 -4.31 5.61 -17.10
CA ALA A 236 -5.28 4.54 -17.34
C ALA A 236 -6.70 4.91 -16.85
N ASP A 237 -6.84 5.73 -15.81
CA ASP A 237 -8.14 6.24 -15.37
C ASP A 237 -8.68 7.30 -16.33
N ARG A 238 -7.85 8.28 -16.73
CA ARG A 238 -8.25 9.33 -17.70
C ARG A 238 -8.62 8.78 -19.08
N LEU A 239 -7.93 7.73 -19.51
CA LEU A 239 -8.13 7.07 -20.79
C LEU A 239 -9.11 5.89 -20.69
N ASP A 240 -9.77 5.69 -19.55
CA ASP A 240 -10.74 4.60 -19.31
C ASP A 240 -10.25 3.23 -19.85
N LEU A 241 -8.99 2.89 -19.58
CA LEU A 241 -8.38 1.68 -20.09
C LEU A 241 -8.97 0.45 -19.39
N GLY A 242 -9.39 -0.57 -20.13
CA GLY A 242 -10.01 -1.77 -19.56
C GLY A 242 -9.03 -2.68 -18.81
N GLU A 243 -7.73 -2.52 -19.06
CA GLU A 243 -6.68 -3.36 -18.50
C GLU A 243 -6.49 -3.14 -16.99
N ARG A 244 -6.40 -4.25 -16.26
CA ARG A 244 -6.09 -4.24 -14.82
C ARG A 244 -4.61 -4.10 -14.52
N PHE A 245 -3.75 -4.40 -15.49
CA PHE A 245 -2.31 -4.25 -15.37
C PHE A 245 -1.81 -3.39 -16.52
N VAL A 246 -1.20 -2.26 -16.19
CA VAL A 246 -0.81 -1.23 -17.17
C VAL A 246 0.67 -0.91 -16.98
N LYS A 247 1.47 -1.04 -18.05
CA LYS A 247 2.90 -0.72 -18.00
C LYS A 247 3.10 0.72 -18.45
N ALA A 248 3.91 1.48 -17.73
CA ALA A 248 4.28 2.83 -18.11
C ALA A 248 4.96 2.90 -19.49
N ALA A 249 5.63 1.81 -19.89
CA ALA A 249 6.23 1.65 -21.22
C ALA A 249 5.20 1.76 -22.36
N ASP A 250 3.98 1.27 -22.13
CA ASP A 250 2.92 1.26 -23.14
C ASP A 250 2.24 2.64 -23.26
N LEU A 251 2.51 3.52 -22.29
CA LEU A 251 1.88 4.84 -22.17
C LEU A 251 2.80 6.02 -22.48
N LEU A 252 4.01 5.76 -22.98
CA LEU A 252 5.02 6.80 -23.22
C LEU A 252 4.53 7.90 -24.18
N VAL A 253 3.73 7.55 -25.19
CA VAL A 253 3.18 8.55 -26.13
C VAL A 253 2.29 9.58 -25.43
N TYR A 254 1.46 9.15 -24.48
CA TYR A 254 0.60 10.05 -23.71
C TYR A 254 1.42 10.96 -22.80
N GLN A 255 2.51 10.44 -22.22
CA GLN A 255 3.44 11.26 -21.43
C GLN A 255 4.11 12.33 -22.29
N VAL A 256 4.49 12.01 -23.53
CA VAL A 256 5.05 12.99 -24.46
C VAL A 256 4.03 14.09 -24.76
N LEU A 257 2.77 13.74 -25.03
CA LEU A 257 1.70 14.71 -25.28
C LEU A 257 1.43 15.62 -24.07
N LEU A 258 1.49 15.07 -22.86
CA LEU A 258 1.24 15.84 -21.63
C LEU A 258 2.40 16.74 -21.19
N ARG A 259 3.61 16.60 -21.75
CA ARG A 259 4.73 17.50 -21.42
C ARG A 259 4.44 18.94 -21.76
N ASP A 260 3.68 19.18 -22.83
CA ASP A 260 3.19 20.50 -23.20
C ASP A 260 1.66 20.50 -23.24
N SER A 261 1.06 20.36 -22.04
CA SER A 261 -0.39 20.32 -21.89
C SER A 261 -1.07 21.62 -22.33
N ALA A 262 -0.35 22.74 -22.33
CA ALA A 262 -0.86 24.02 -22.81
C ALA A 262 -1.03 24.00 -24.33
N ALA A 263 0.01 23.62 -25.07
CA ALA A 263 -0.08 23.45 -26.53
C ALA A 263 -1.10 22.38 -26.92
N LEU A 264 -1.20 21.29 -26.15
CA LEU A 264 -2.23 20.28 -26.35
C LEU A 264 -3.64 20.85 -26.15
N GLY A 265 -3.83 21.71 -25.14
CA GLY A 265 -5.08 22.43 -24.90
C GLY A 265 -5.44 23.37 -26.04
N GLU A 266 -4.47 24.15 -26.54
CA GLU A 266 -4.66 25.02 -27.71
C GLU A 266 -5.08 24.21 -28.95
N LEU A 267 -4.45 23.05 -29.19
CA LEU A 267 -4.83 22.14 -30.26
C LEU A 267 -6.27 21.63 -30.10
N VAL A 268 -6.64 21.19 -28.88
CA VAL A 268 -8.00 20.74 -28.56
C VAL A 268 -9.00 21.85 -28.85
N THR A 269 -8.75 23.07 -28.40
CA THR A 269 -9.63 24.22 -28.64
C THR A 269 -9.69 24.56 -30.12
N ALA A 270 -8.57 24.63 -30.83
CA ALA A 270 -8.53 24.97 -32.25
C ALA A 270 -9.29 23.96 -33.12
N VAL A 271 -9.24 22.67 -32.78
CA VAL A 271 -9.80 21.59 -33.59
C VAL A 271 -11.22 21.20 -33.17
N LEU A 272 -11.49 21.09 -31.88
CA LEU A 272 -12.72 20.47 -31.35
C LEU A 272 -13.73 21.47 -30.80
N GLU A 273 -13.34 22.71 -30.48
CA GLU A 273 -14.29 23.73 -29.97
C GLU A 273 -15.49 23.98 -30.91
N PRO A 274 -15.35 23.98 -32.25
CA PRO A 274 -16.50 24.09 -33.16
C PRO A 274 -17.57 23.01 -32.96
N LEU A 275 -17.20 21.83 -32.42
CA LEU A 275 -18.14 20.75 -32.15
C LEU A 275 -19.13 21.08 -31.02
N ARG A 276 -18.84 22.06 -30.15
CA ARG A 276 -19.82 22.51 -29.13
C ARG A 276 -21.09 23.08 -29.75
N GLY A 277 -20.99 23.66 -30.95
CA GLY A 277 -22.14 24.17 -31.70
C GLY A 277 -23.02 23.08 -32.32
N ALA A 278 -22.65 21.80 -32.21
CA ALA A 278 -23.48 20.70 -32.69
C ALA A 278 -24.76 20.55 -31.87
N ARG A 279 -25.85 20.17 -32.53
CA ARG A 279 -27.12 19.86 -31.85
C ARG A 279 -26.92 18.65 -30.94
N GLY A 280 -27.02 18.86 -29.62
CA GLY A 280 -26.77 17.83 -28.61
C GLY A 280 -25.34 17.81 -28.06
N GLY A 281 -24.52 18.84 -28.35
CA GLY A 281 -23.18 19.02 -27.80
C GLY A 281 -22.08 18.25 -28.53
N ALA A 282 -20.84 18.50 -28.11
CA ALA A 282 -19.64 17.92 -28.72
C ALA A 282 -19.43 16.43 -28.38
N GLU A 283 -19.96 15.97 -27.24
CA GLU A 283 -19.64 14.67 -26.62
C GLU A 283 -19.82 13.50 -27.58
N ARG A 284 -20.99 13.42 -28.24
CA ARG A 284 -21.31 12.32 -29.18
C ARG A 284 -20.41 12.31 -30.41
N LEU A 285 -19.99 13.47 -30.89
CA LEU A 285 -19.13 13.58 -32.06
C LEU A 285 -17.69 13.18 -31.70
N VAL A 286 -17.20 13.60 -30.53
CA VAL A 286 -15.89 13.18 -30.02
C VAL A 286 -15.86 11.68 -29.70
N GLU A 287 -16.89 11.14 -29.06
CA GLU A 287 -17.06 9.70 -28.84
C GLU A 287 -17.02 8.92 -30.16
N THR A 288 -17.68 9.45 -31.19
CA THR A 288 -17.67 8.82 -32.52
C THR A 288 -16.27 8.84 -33.13
N LEU A 289 -15.52 9.95 -33.02
CA LEU A 289 -14.15 10.02 -33.51
C LEU A 289 -13.21 9.07 -32.74
N ASP A 290 -13.34 9.00 -31.41
CA ASP A 290 -12.51 8.13 -30.56
C ASP A 290 -12.69 6.66 -30.97
N VAL A 291 -13.94 6.18 -31.06
CA VAL A 291 -14.24 4.82 -31.50
C VAL A 291 -13.88 4.60 -32.97
N TYR A 292 -14.05 5.62 -33.83
CA TYR A 292 -13.67 5.53 -35.24
C TYR A 292 -12.16 5.31 -35.41
N PHE A 293 -11.33 6.03 -34.66
CA PHE A 293 -9.88 5.85 -34.70
C PHE A 293 -9.45 4.53 -34.04
N ALA A 294 -10.06 4.13 -32.92
CA ALA A 294 -9.80 2.85 -32.26
C ALA A 294 -10.14 1.63 -33.13
N SER A 295 -11.19 1.74 -33.96
CA SER A 295 -11.63 0.70 -34.89
C SER A 295 -10.90 0.73 -36.25
N GLY A 296 -9.75 1.40 -36.33
CA GLY A 296 -8.93 1.44 -37.55
C GLY A 296 -9.55 2.24 -38.69
N ARG A 297 -10.39 3.24 -38.37
CA ARG A 297 -11.10 4.10 -39.34
C ARG A 297 -12.13 3.35 -40.20
N VAL A 298 -12.68 2.25 -39.68
CA VAL A 298 -13.67 1.40 -40.37
C VAL A 298 -15.07 1.69 -39.81
N THR A 299 -15.92 2.36 -40.60
CA THR A 299 -17.25 2.81 -40.17
C THR A 299 -18.19 1.69 -39.71
N THR A 300 -18.08 0.50 -40.28
CA THR A 300 -18.87 -0.67 -39.89
C THR A 300 -18.48 -1.21 -38.52
N ALA A 301 -17.19 -1.24 -38.21
CA ALA A 301 -16.68 -1.61 -36.89
C ALA A 301 -17.05 -0.55 -35.85
N THR A 302 -16.87 0.73 -36.19
CA THR A 302 -17.29 1.86 -35.34
C THR A 302 -18.77 1.80 -34.98
N ALA A 303 -19.64 1.52 -35.97
CA ALA A 303 -21.08 1.43 -35.76
C ALA A 303 -21.45 0.28 -34.81
N LYS A 304 -20.78 -0.86 -34.95
CA LYS A 304 -20.94 -2.02 -34.07
C LYS A 304 -20.54 -1.68 -32.63
N ASP A 305 -19.37 -1.06 -32.45
CA ASP A 305 -18.83 -0.74 -31.12
C ASP A 305 -19.65 0.35 -30.40
N LEU A 306 -20.21 1.30 -31.16
CA LEU A 306 -21.13 2.33 -30.63
C LEU A 306 -22.59 1.86 -30.49
N GLY A 307 -22.96 0.68 -31.01
CA GLY A 307 -24.34 0.20 -31.02
C GLY A 307 -25.30 1.05 -31.87
N ILE A 308 -24.82 1.69 -32.94
CA ILE A 308 -25.62 2.55 -33.84
C ILE A 308 -25.55 2.07 -35.29
N GLY A 309 -26.37 2.67 -36.17
CA GLY A 309 -26.31 2.36 -37.61
C GLY A 309 -25.09 2.98 -38.31
N VAL A 310 -24.54 2.30 -39.32
CA VAL A 310 -23.42 2.80 -40.15
C VAL A 310 -23.72 4.18 -40.74
N ARG A 311 -24.94 4.40 -41.24
CA ARG A 311 -25.40 5.71 -41.74
C ARG A 311 -25.28 6.81 -40.69
N THR A 312 -25.52 6.50 -39.42
CA THR A 312 -25.38 7.45 -38.32
C THR A 312 -23.92 7.80 -38.06
N VAL A 313 -23.01 6.81 -38.14
CA VAL A 313 -21.56 7.07 -38.05
C VAL A 313 -21.12 7.99 -39.20
N THR A 314 -21.46 7.66 -40.44
CA THR A 314 -21.14 8.47 -41.62
C THR A 314 -21.65 9.91 -41.46
N TYR A 315 -22.90 10.07 -41.08
CA TYR A 315 -23.50 11.39 -40.82
C TYR A 315 -22.75 12.17 -39.73
N ARG A 316 -22.36 11.51 -38.63
CA ARG A 316 -21.58 12.17 -37.56
C ARG A 316 -20.19 12.60 -38.03
N LEU A 317 -19.51 11.79 -38.85
CA LEU A 317 -18.21 12.13 -39.43
C LEU A 317 -18.31 13.28 -40.45
N GLU A 318 -19.34 13.27 -41.30
CA GLU A 318 -19.65 14.40 -42.20
C GLU A 318 -19.92 15.67 -41.39
N ARG A 319 -20.68 15.56 -40.30
CA ARG A 319 -20.96 16.69 -39.42
C ARG A 319 -19.71 17.24 -38.73
N VAL A 320 -18.77 16.38 -38.34
CA VAL A 320 -17.45 16.81 -37.84
C VAL A 320 -16.72 17.62 -38.91
N GLN A 321 -16.70 17.15 -40.16
CA GLN A 321 -16.07 17.87 -41.26
C GLN A 321 -16.71 19.23 -41.51
N GLU A 322 -18.05 19.31 -41.52
CA GLU A 322 -18.78 20.57 -41.70
C GLU A 322 -18.45 21.61 -40.61
N LEU A 323 -18.29 21.17 -39.37
CA LEU A 323 -18.08 22.06 -38.23
C LEU A 323 -16.61 22.47 -38.05
N THR A 324 -15.69 21.53 -38.24
CA THR A 324 -14.27 21.71 -37.92
C THR A 324 -13.42 22.00 -39.14
N GLY A 325 -13.90 21.67 -40.35
CA GLY A 325 -13.12 21.69 -41.58
C GLY A 325 -12.17 20.49 -41.75
N TYR A 326 -12.04 19.61 -40.74
CA TYR A 326 -11.16 18.45 -40.78
C TYR A 326 -11.90 17.19 -41.25
N ARG A 327 -11.27 16.45 -42.15
CA ARG A 327 -11.72 15.15 -42.65
C ARG A 327 -11.06 14.02 -41.89
N ALA A 328 -11.85 13.09 -41.35
CA ALA A 328 -11.36 11.94 -40.61
C ALA A 328 -10.78 10.82 -41.51
N ASP A 329 -11.03 10.87 -42.82
CA ASP A 329 -10.51 9.93 -43.82
C ASP A 329 -9.22 10.41 -44.52
N ASP A 330 -8.92 11.72 -44.47
CA ASP A 330 -7.67 12.29 -44.97
C ASP A 330 -6.53 12.01 -43.98
N PRO A 331 -5.40 11.39 -44.38
CA PRO A 331 -4.36 10.98 -43.44
C PRO A 331 -3.78 12.09 -42.56
N ALA A 332 -3.55 13.29 -43.12
CA ALA A 332 -2.94 14.39 -42.41
C ALA A 332 -3.94 15.03 -41.43
N GLN A 333 -5.16 15.30 -41.90
CA GLN A 333 -6.22 15.87 -41.07
C GLN A 333 -6.71 14.89 -40.00
N ALA A 334 -6.78 13.60 -40.32
CA ALA A 334 -7.13 12.54 -39.39
C ALA A 334 -6.13 12.44 -38.24
N PHE A 335 -4.82 12.62 -38.49
CA PHE A 335 -3.83 12.65 -37.42
C PHE A 335 -4.06 13.82 -36.47
N THR A 336 -4.28 15.03 -37.00
CA THR A 336 -4.61 16.21 -36.18
C THR A 336 -5.88 15.98 -35.34
N LEU A 337 -6.95 15.46 -35.95
CA LEU A 337 -8.18 15.10 -35.24
C LEU A 337 -7.94 14.05 -34.16
N GLN A 338 -7.15 13.01 -34.45
CA GLN A 338 -6.87 11.92 -33.52
C GLN A 338 -6.08 12.42 -32.30
N VAL A 339 -5.07 13.27 -32.51
CA VAL A 339 -4.31 13.89 -31.41
C VAL A 339 -5.21 14.83 -30.59
N ALA A 340 -6.08 15.62 -31.25
CA ALA A 340 -7.01 16.48 -30.54
C ALA A 340 -8.03 15.69 -29.71
N VAL A 341 -8.59 14.59 -30.24
CA VAL A 341 -9.52 13.72 -29.50
C VAL A 341 -8.82 13.07 -28.31
N LEU A 342 -7.59 12.60 -28.50
CA LEU A 342 -6.79 12.05 -27.42
C LEU A 342 -6.47 13.10 -26.35
N GLY A 343 -6.10 14.32 -26.78
CA GLY A 343 -5.89 15.45 -25.89
C GLY A 343 -7.14 15.82 -25.09
N ALA A 344 -8.31 15.82 -25.74
CA ALA A 344 -9.58 16.07 -25.07
C ALA A 344 -9.84 15.07 -23.95
N ARG A 345 -9.57 13.77 -24.17
CA ARG A 345 -9.68 12.73 -23.13
C ARG A 345 -8.69 12.96 -21.99
N LEU A 346 -7.42 13.24 -22.30
CA LEU A 346 -6.37 13.47 -21.30
C LEU A 346 -6.61 14.73 -20.44
N LEU A 347 -7.24 15.75 -21.01
CA LEU A 347 -7.56 17.03 -20.36
C LEU A 347 -8.99 17.07 -19.76
N GLY A 348 -9.84 16.08 -20.06
CA GLY A 348 -11.23 16.02 -19.61
C GLY A 348 -12.18 16.98 -20.33
N TRP A 349 -11.85 17.42 -21.55
CA TRP A 349 -12.76 18.20 -22.39
C TRP A 349 -13.85 17.27 -22.98
N PRO A 350 -15.13 17.70 -23.09
CA PRO A 350 -15.64 19.06 -22.90
C PRO A 350 -16.11 19.38 -21.47
N GLN A 351 -16.08 18.43 -20.54
CA GLN A 351 -16.65 18.60 -19.19
C GLN A 351 -15.79 19.46 -18.25
N ARG A 352 -14.45 19.39 -18.38
CA ARG A 352 -13.50 20.33 -17.79
C ARG A 352 -13.15 21.37 -18.85
N GLY A 353 -13.45 22.65 -18.58
CA GLY A 353 -12.94 23.76 -19.39
C GLY A 353 -11.40 23.78 -19.34
N PRO A 354 -10.72 24.40 -20.33
CA PRO A 354 -9.28 24.54 -20.28
C PRO A 354 -8.88 25.18 -18.95
N ALA A 355 -7.91 24.59 -18.25
CA ALA A 355 -7.35 25.19 -17.06
C ALA A 355 -6.77 26.58 -17.41
N PRO A 356 -6.98 27.60 -16.55
CA PRO A 356 -6.61 28.99 -16.83
C PRO A 356 -5.10 29.19 -17.01
#